data_AF-H5T9N0-F1
#
_entry.id   AF-H5T9N0-F1
#
_cell.length_a   1.000
_cell.length_b   1.000
_cell.length_c   1.000
_cell.angle_alpha   90.00
_cell.angle_beta   90.00
_cell.angle_gamma   90.00
#
_symmetry.space_group_name_H-M   'P 1'
#
loop_
_entity.id
_entity.type
_entity.pdbx_description
1 polymer ?
#
loop_
_entity_poly.entity_id
_entity_poly.type
_entity_poly.pdbx_seq_one_letter_code
_entity_poly.pdbx_strand_id
1 'polypeptide(L)'
;MHNFNIQNNILTAIETITLKLQPKEAIAVELLITHLNQELSTFDLSINKIDSPAQCVWRLKQKGALIKSVRRTVNDAFDKEHKGIACYTLQGWKQ
;
A
#
# COMPACT_ATOMS: atom_id res chain seq x y z
N MET A 1 14.68 32.78 2.53
CA MET A 1 14.32 31.57 1.76
C MET A 1 14.07 30.44 2.75
N HIS A 2 12.81 30.14 3.04
CA HIS A 2 12.47 29.00 3.87
C HIS A 2 12.59 27.73 3.01
N ASN A 3 13.70 27.02 3.14
CA ASN A 3 13.78 25.62 2.70
C ASN A 3 12.87 24.82 3.64
N PHE A 4 11.58 24.77 3.32
CA PHE A 4 10.65 23.84 3.96
C PHE A 4 11.11 22.43 3.60
N ASN A 5 11.69 21.77 4.59
CA ASN A 5 12.27 20.44 4.47
C ASN A 5 11.14 19.42 4.24
N ILE A 6 10.82 19.16 2.96
CA ILE A 6 9.74 18.28 2.50
C ILE A 6 9.87 16.88 3.13
N GLN A 7 11.10 16.41 3.37
CA GLN A 7 11.36 15.12 3.99
C GLN A 7 10.92 15.05 5.46
N ASN A 8 11.03 16.14 6.22
CA ASN A 8 10.62 16.15 7.62
C ASN A 8 9.09 16.06 7.78
N ASN A 9 8.32 16.77 6.95
CA ASN A 9 6.86 16.69 7.01
C ASN A 9 6.32 15.32 6.57
N ILE A 10 6.97 14.69 5.59
CA ILE A 10 6.62 13.32 5.17
C ILE A 10 6.95 12.33 6.30
N LEU A 11 8.11 12.45 6.94
CA LEU A 11 8.52 11.56 8.03
C LEU A 11 7.60 11.69 9.24
N THR A 12 7.28 12.91 9.69
CA THR A 12 6.39 13.12 10.85
C THR A 12 4.94 12.71 10.55
N ALA A 13 4.46 12.91 9.32
CA ALA A 13 3.15 12.40 8.90
C ALA A 13 3.16 10.86 8.87
N ILE A 14 4.20 10.24 8.32
CA ILE A 14 4.38 8.78 8.33
C ILE A 14 4.44 8.27 9.76
N GLU A 15 5.20 8.88 10.67
CA GLU A 15 5.28 8.47 12.09
C GLU A 15 3.92 8.56 12.79
N THR A 16 3.19 9.66 12.60
CA THR A 16 1.86 9.87 13.19
C THR A 16 0.83 8.89 12.62
N ILE A 17 0.91 8.59 11.32
CA ILE A 17 0.08 7.57 10.66
C ILE A 17 0.43 6.19 11.22
N THR A 18 1.72 5.86 11.29
CA THR A 18 2.24 4.56 11.76
C THR A 18 1.80 4.27 13.18
N LEU A 19 1.73 5.29 14.05
CA LEU A 19 1.20 5.16 15.42
C LEU A 19 -0.28 4.73 15.48
N LYS A 20 -1.07 4.93 14.42
CA LYS A 20 -2.49 4.53 14.33
C LYS A 20 -2.70 3.27 13.48
N LEU A 21 -1.66 2.72 12.86
CA LEU A 21 -1.75 1.53 12.04
C LEU A 21 -1.62 0.26 12.90
N GLN A 22 -2.42 -0.74 12.57
CA GLN A 22 -2.19 -2.09 13.07
C GLN A 22 -0.91 -2.64 12.42
N PRO A 23 -0.20 -3.59 13.04
CA PRO A 23 1.08 -4.10 12.51
C PRO A 23 1.00 -4.54 11.04
N LYS A 24 -0.07 -5.24 10.64
CA LYS A 24 -0.27 -5.68 9.25
C LYS A 24 -0.55 -4.54 8.28
N GLU A 25 -1.18 -3.46 8.75
CA GLU A 25 -1.42 -2.27 7.95
C GLU A 25 -0.13 -1.46 7.76
N ALA A 26 0.72 -1.40 8.77
CA ALA A 26 2.05 -0.79 8.67
C ALA A 26 2.92 -1.53 7.64
N ILE A 27 2.97 -2.88 7.70
CA ILE A 27 3.67 -3.71 6.71
C ILE A 27 3.14 -3.46 5.29
N ALA A 28 1.81 -3.39 5.13
CA ALA A 28 1.20 -3.11 3.84
C ALA A 28 1.59 -1.73 3.29
N VAL A 29 1.62 -0.71 4.15
CA VAL A 29 2.06 0.64 3.78
C VAL A 29 3.53 0.66 3.41
N GLU A 30 4.40 0.05 4.22
CA GLU A 30 5.83 -0.06 3.94
C GLU A 30 6.08 -0.72 2.58
N LEU A 31 5.39 -1.83 2.31
CA LEU A 31 5.51 -2.55 1.05
C LEU A 31 5.05 -1.70 -0.15
N LEU A 32 3.92 -1.00 -0.03
CA LEU A 32 3.40 -0.10 -1.06
C LEU A 32 4.28 1.15 -1.26
N ILE A 33 4.90 1.67 -0.20
CA ILE A 33 5.84 2.79 -0.29
C ILE A 33 7.12 2.36 -1.00
N THR A 34 7.65 1.19 -0.63
CA THR A 34 8.86 0.63 -1.24
C THR A 34 8.69 0.42 -2.75
N HIS A 35 7.46 0.18 -3.20
CA HIS A 35 7.09 -0.04 -4.59
C HIS A 35 6.16 1.06 -5.14
N LEU A 36 6.41 2.33 -4.77
CA LEU A 36 5.56 3.49 -5.11
C LEU A 36 5.17 3.61 -6.59
N ASN A 37 6.04 3.15 -7.50
CA ASN A 37 5.83 3.22 -8.95
C ASN A 37 5.33 1.91 -9.58
N GLN A 38 4.97 0.91 -8.77
CA GLN A 38 4.52 -0.40 -9.23
C GLN A 38 3.11 -0.73 -8.72
N GLU A 39 2.42 -1.60 -9.46
CA GLU A 39 1.15 -2.17 -9.04
C GLU A 39 1.43 -3.46 -8.27
N LEU A 40 1.10 -3.51 -6.98
CA LEU A 40 1.21 -4.73 -6.18
C LEU A 40 -0.12 -5.48 -6.22
N SER A 41 -0.09 -6.73 -6.70
CA SER A 41 -1.28 -7.58 -6.75
C SER A 41 -1.69 -8.08 -5.35
N THR A 42 -2.93 -8.55 -5.23
CA THR A 42 -3.39 -9.28 -4.04
C THR A 42 -2.44 -10.43 -3.66
N PHE A 43 -1.84 -11.13 -4.64
CA PHE A 43 -0.90 -12.20 -4.36
C PHE A 43 0.41 -11.69 -3.78
N ASP A 44 0.96 -10.59 -4.30
CA ASP A 44 2.17 -9.97 -3.75
C ASP A 44 1.97 -9.57 -2.29
N LEU A 45 0.82 -9.00 -1.97
CA LEU A 45 0.45 -8.65 -0.59
C LEU A 45 0.35 -9.90 0.30
N SER A 46 -0.27 -10.98 -0.19
CA SER A 46 -0.40 -12.23 0.57
C SER A 46 0.93 -12.93 0.83
N ILE A 47 1.84 -12.96 -0.14
CA ILE A 47 3.20 -13.51 0.03
C ILE A 47 3.96 -12.73 1.12
N ASN A 48 3.69 -11.43 1.25
CA ASN A 48 4.24 -10.56 2.27
C ASN A 48 3.43 -10.55 3.59
N LYS A 49 2.78 -11.68 3.92
CA LYS A 49 2.08 -11.93 5.20
C LYS A 49 0.87 -11.03 5.46
N ILE A 50 0.22 -10.51 4.41
CA ILE A 50 -1.06 -9.81 4.52
C ILE A 50 -2.17 -10.80 4.18
N ASP A 51 -2.71 -11.48 5.19
CA ASP A 51 -3.69 -12.57 5.03
C ASP A 51 -5.01 -12.14 4.38
N SER A 52 -5.34 -10.84 4.43
CA SER A 52 -6.57 -10.30 3.83
C SER A 52 -6.28 -8.98 3.13
N PRO A 53 -5.64 -9.01 1.95
CA PRO A 53 -5.15 -7.81 1.29
C PRO A 53 -6.24 -6.77 1.02
N ALA A 54 -7.39 -7.21 0.50
CA ALA A 54 -8.51 -6.32 0.20
C ALA A 54 -9.05 -5.62 1.45
N GLN A 55 -9.18 -6.36 2.56
CA GLN A 55 -9.64 -5.79 3.83
C GLN A 55 -8.60 -4.84 4.43
N CYS A 56 -7.32 -5.19 4.36
CA CYS A 56 -6.23 -4.34 4.81
C CYS A 56 -6.20 -3.01 4.02
N VAL A 57 -6.25 -3.08 2.68
CA VAL A 57 -6.33 -1.90 1.81
C VAL A 57 -7.57 -1.07 2.10
N TRP A 58 -8.73 -1.70 2.34
CA TRP A 58 -9.94 -0.98 2.72
C TRP A 58 -9.74 -0.19 4.02
N ARG A 59 -9.17 -0.80 5.06
CA ARG A 59 -8.87 -0.12 6.34
C ARG A 59 -7.89 1.03 6.16
N LEU A 60 -6.85 0.84 5.35
CA LEU A 60 -5.90 1.92 5.01
C LEU A 60 -6.61 3.11 4.35
N LYS A 61 -7.52 2.85 3.40
CA LYS A 61 -8.33 3.92 2.79
C LYS A 61 -9.20 4.65 3.81
N GLN A 62 -9.80 3.93 4.79
CA GLN A 62 -10.55 4.56 5.89
C GLN A 62 -9.68 5.46 6.77
N LYS A 63 -8.39 5.14 6.89
CA LYS A 63 -7.41 5.92 7.67
C LYS A 63 -6.78 7.09 6.90
N GLY A 64 -7.17 7.28 5.63
CA GLY A 64 -6.73 8.40 4.80
C GLY A 64 -5.78 8.03 3.67
N ALA A 65 -5.40 6.76 3.52
CA ALA A 65 -4.55 6.33 2.41
C ALA A 65 -5.25 6.53 1.06
N LEU A 66 -4.57 7.18 0.12
CA LEU A 66 -5.01 7.29 -1.26
C LEU A 66 -4.41 6.11 -2.04
N ILE A 67 -5.17 5.02 -2.15
CA ILE A 67 -4.71 3.81 -2.85
C ILE A 67 -5.55 3.62 -4.13
N LYS A 68 -4.89 3.67 -5.29
CA LYS A 68 -5.49 3.31 -6.58
C LYS A 68 -5.60 1.80 -6.66
N SER A 69 -6.71 1.31 -7.20
CA SER A 69 -6.95 -0.11 -7.41
C SER A 69 -7.35 -0.35 -8.86
N VAL A 70 -6.68 -1.27 -9.52
CA VAL A 70 -7.00 -1.71 -10.89
C VAL A 70 -7.10 -3.23 -10.91
N ARG A 71 -7.76 -3.80 -11.92
CA ARG A 71 -7.81 -5.25 -12.11
C ARG A 71 -6.91 -5.63 -13.28
N ARG A 72 -6.06 -6.63 -13.07
CA ARG A 72 -5.13 -7.16 -14.07
C ARG A 72 -5.26 -8.67 -14.16
N THR A 73 -4.74 -9.21 -15.25
CA THR A 73 -4.37 -10.61 -15.34
C THR A 73 -2.97 -10.75 -14.76
N VAL A 74 -2.77 -11.69 -13.84
CA VAL A 74 -1.51 -11.90 -13.12
C VAL A 74 -1.19 -13.38 -13.13
N ASN A 75 0.07 -13.75 -13.36
CA ASN A 75 0.53 -15.13 -13.23
C ASN A 75 0.99 -15.38 -11.80
N ASP A 76 0.67 -16.54 -11.25
CA ASP A 76 1.22 -16.96 -9.97
C ASP A 76 2.63 -17.57 -10.12
N ALA A 77 3.20 -18.04 -9.00
CA ALA A 77 4.53 -18.66 -8.98
C ALA A 77 4.63 -19.99 -9.78
N PHE A 78 3.51 -20.57 -10.21
CA PHE A 78 3.44 -21.78 -11.03
C PHE A 78 3.07 -21.46 -12.49
N ASP A 79 3.21 -20.19 -12.90
CA ASP A 79 2.84 -19.65 -14.21
C ASP A 79 1.37 -19.88 -14.59
N LYS A 80 0.51 -20.07 -13.59
CA LYS A 80 -0.93 -20.16 -13.81
C LYS A 80 -1.50 -18.76 -13.91
N GLU A 81 -2.24 -18.52 -14.98
CA GLU A 81 -2.90 -17.25 -15.23
C GLU A 81 -4.14 -17.07 -14.34
N HIS A 82 -4.22 -15.93 -13.64
CA HIS A 82 -5.39 -15.52 -12.87
C HIS A 82 -5.92 -14.18 -13.38
N LYS A 83 -7.17 -14.18 -13.82
CA LYS A 83 -7.83 -12.98 -14.38
C LYS A 83 -8.54 -12.18 -13.30
N GLY A 84 -8.52 -10.85 -13.45
CA GLY A 84 -9.30 -9.95 -12.60
C GLY A 84 -8.75 -9.77 -11.19
N ILE A 85 -7.46 -10.05 -10.99
CA ILE A 85 -6.78 -9.85 -9.71
C ILE A 85 -6.63 -8.35 -9.45
N ALA A 86 -7.00 -7.93 -8.24
CA ALA A 86 -6.84 -6.55 -7.83
C ALA A 86 -5.35 -6.24 -7.60
N CYS A 87 -4.89 -5.14 -8.19
CA CYS A 87 -3.57 -4.59 -7.99
C CYS A 87 -3.68 -3.16 -7.44
N TYR A 88 -2.76 -2.80 -6.57
CA TYR A 88 -2.82 -1.63 -5.72
C TYR A 88 -1.57 -0.78 -5.87
N THR A 89 -1.74 0.53 -5.91
CA THR A 89 -0.64 1.50 -5.88
C THR A 89 -0.99 2.60 -4.89
N LEU A 90 -0.06 2.91 -3.99
CA LEU A 90 -0.19 4.05 -3.08
C LEU A 90 0.08 5.35 -3.86
N GLN A 91 -0.80 6.33 -3.72
CA GLN A 91 -0.73 7.63 -4.40
C GLN A 91 -0.46 8.77 -3.42
N GLY A 92 -0.65 8.53 -2.12
CA GLY A 92 -0.46 9.53 -1.07
C GLY A 92 -1.35 9.27 0.14
N TRP A 93 -1.51 10.30 0.96
CA TRP A 93 -2.35 10.29 2.16
C TRP A 93 -3.14 11.59 2.28
N LYS A 94 -4.39 11.53 2.71
CA LYS A 94 -5.20 12.72 3.00
C LYS A 94 -4.65 13.41 4.25
N GLN A 95 -4.26 14.67 4.12
CA GLN A 95 -3.89 15.51 5.25
C GLN A 95 -5.09 15.83 6.14
#